data_AF-A0A645CKX4-F1
#
_entry.id   AF-A0A645CKX4-F1
#
_cell.length_a   1.000
_cell.length_b   1.000
_cell.length_c   1.000
_cell.angle_alpha   90.00
_cell.angle_beta   90.00
_cell.angle_gamma   90.00
#
_symmetry.space_group_name_H-M   'P 1'
#
loop_
_entity.id
_entity.type
_entity.pdbx_description
1 polymer ?
#
loop_
_entity_poly.entity_id
_entity_poly.type
_entity_poly.pdbx_seq_one_letter_code
_entity_poly.pdbx_strand_id
1 'polypeptide(L)'
;MVLVGLTSGETSLDLANDIIYKEATVYGVTGRLMYQTWDECMEMLNAGFDLKPLMSGPYALKDFEQAFEAVKTATGRVVMIP
;
A
#
# COMPACT_ATOMS: atom_id res chain seq x y z
N MET A 1 -1.14 14.10 -8.67
CA MET A 1 -1.47 13.61 -7.31
C MET A 1 -2.20 12.29 -7.42
N VAL A 2 -1.86 11.28 -6.62
CA VAL A 2 -2.56 9.98 -6.58
C VAL A 2 -3.16 9.77 -5.20
N LEU A 3 -4.45 9.47 -5.14
CA LEU A 3 -5.21 9.25 -3.92
C LEU A 3 -5.56 7.77 -3.80
N VAL A 4 -5.02 7.11 -2.77
CA VAL A 4 -5.22 5.67 -2.49
C VAL A 4 -5.78 5.43 -1.07
N GLY A 5 -5.56 6.39 -0.17
CA GLY A 5 -5.99 6.27 1.23
C GLY A 5 -7.52 6.35 1.37
N LEU A 6 -8.05 5.61 2.35
CA LEU A 6 -9.44 5.72 2.77
C LEU A 6 -9.54 6.70 3.95
N THR A 7 -10.40 7.71 3.84
CA THR A 7 -10.66 8.67 4.90
C THR A 7 -11.87 8.21 5.72
N SER A 8 -11.85 8.48 7.03
CA SER A 8 -12.95 8.13 7.94
C SER A 8 -14.13 9.12 7.88
N GLY A 9 -14.00 10.20 7.11
CA GLY A 9 -15.00 11.26 6.98
C GLY A 9 -14.74 12.14 5.75
N GLU A 10 -15.55 13.19 5.63
CA GLU A 10 -15.43 14.16 4.54
C GLU A 10 -14.07 14.86 4.58
N THR A 11 -13.49 15.06 3.39
CA THR A 11 -12.22 15.76 3.20
C THR A 11 -12.45 16.93 2.26
N SER A 12 -12.12 18.15 2.69
CA SER A 12 -12.21 19.35 1.87
C SER A 12 -10.91 19.58 1.08
N LEU A 13 -11.04 20.15 -0.12
CA LEU A 13 -9.92 20.50 -0.99
C LEU A 13 -10.18 21.86 -1.65
N ASP A 14 -9.20 22.76 -1.62
CA ASP A 14 -9.28 24.05 -2.31
C ASP A 14 -8.96 23.84 -3.80
N LEU A 15 -10.01 23.67 -4.61
CA LEU A 15 -9.86 23.41 -6.04
C LEU A 15 -9.13 24.52 -6.79
N ALA A 16 -9.31 25.78 -6.39
CA ALA A 16 -8.71 26.91 -7.10
C ALA A 16 -7.19 26.91 -6.95
N ASN A 17 -6.71 26.86 -5.71
CA ASN A 17 -5.29 26.94 -5.40
C ASN A 17 -4.56 25.60 -5.56
N ASP A 18 -5.22 24.47 -5.30
CA ASP A 18 -4.55 23.16 -5.28
C ASP A 18 -4.61 22.39 -6.59
N ILE A 19 -5.55 22.73 -7.48
CA ILE A 19 -5.71 22.05 -8.77
C ILE A 19 -5.66 23.04 -9.93
N ILE A 20 -6.56 24.02 -9.96
CA ILE A 20 -6.80 24.84 -11.15
C ILE A 20 -5.59 25.72 -11.47
N TYR A 21 -5.13 26.56 -10.53
CA TYR A 21 -3.99 27.45 -10.77
C TYR A 21 -2.66 26.70 -10.98
N LYS A 22 -2.57 25.48 -10.45
CA LYS A 22 -1.40 24.61 -10.61
C LYS A 22 -1.49 23.73 -11.86
N GLU A 23 -2.63 23.76 -12.56
CA GLU A 23 -3.00 22.82 -13.64
C GLU A 23 -2.72 21.35 -13.25
N ALA A 24 -2.94 21.03 -11.98
CA ALA A 24 -2.55 19.73 -11.44
C ALA A 24 -3.54 18.63 -11.84
N THR A 25 -3.03 17.44 -12.12
CA THR A 25 -3.87 16.25 -12.36
C THR A 25 -4.02 15.42 -11.10
N VAL A 26 -5.26 15.01 -10.79
CA VAL A 26 -5.58 14.17 -9.64
C VAL A 26 -6.14 12.83 -10.12
N TYR A 27 -5.57 11.74 -9.61
CA TYR A 27 -5.99 10.37 -9.88
C TYR A 27 -6.47 9.71 -8.59
N GLY A 28 -7.72 9.24 -8.56
CA GLY A 28 -8.18 8.30 -7.55
C GLY A 28 -7.90 6.88 -8.01
N VAL A 29 -7.15 6.11 -7.21
CA VAL A 29 -6.79 4.73 -7.56
C VAL A 29 -7.36 3.79 -6.50
N THR A 30 -8.12 2.79 -6.96
CA THR A 30 -8.67 1.73 -6.12
C THR A 30 -8.36 0.38 -6.74
N GLY A 31 -8.05 -0.60 -5.88
CA GLY A 31 -7.68 -1.94 -6.34
C GLY A 31 -6.40 -1.92 -7.19
N ARG A 32 -6.45 -2.65 -8.31
CA ARG A 32 -5.33 -2.91 -9.23
C ARG A 32 -5.88 -3.07 -10.64
N LEU A 33 -5.14 -2.60 -11.65
CA LEU A 33 -5.47 -2.92 -13.04
C LEU A 33 -5.15 -4.39 -13.28
N MET A 34 -6.17 -5.15 -13.69
CA MET A 34 -6.03 -6.59 -13.93
C MET A 34 -4.93 -6.85 -14.95
N TYR A 35 -4.09 -7.84 -14.66
CA TYR A 35 -2.89 -8.23 -15.41
C TYR A 35 -1.78 -7.18 -15.42
N GLN A 36 -2.05 -5.96 -15.91
CA GLN A 36 -1.02 -4.93 -16.09
C GLN A 36 -0.21 -4.66 -14.82
N THR A 37 -0.87 -4.35 -13.71
CA THR A 37 -0.14 -4.04 -12.46
C THR A 37 0.55 -5.26 -11.86
N TRP A 38 0.09 -6.48 -12.20
CA TRP A 38 0.79 -7.70 -11.79
C TRP A 38 2.06 -7.91 -12.60
N ASP A 39 1.99 -7.72 -13.92
CA ASP A 39 3.13 -7.87 -14.83
C ASP A 39 4.23 -6.85 -14.46
N GLU A 40 3.86 -5.58 -14.27
CA GLU A 40 4.76 -4.52 -13.81
C GLU A 40 5.44 -4.89 -12.47
N CYS A 41 4.67 -5.38 -11.48
CA CYS A 41 5.23 -5.82 -10.20
C CYS A 41 6.20 -7.00 -10.37
N MET A 42 5.87 -7.98 -11.22
CA MET A 42 6.72 -9.14 -11.45
C MET A 42 8.03 -8.75 -12.15
N GLU A 43 7.98 -7.83 -13.11
CA GLU A 43 9.17 -7.26 -13.74
C GLU A 43 10.10 -6.59 -12.72
N MET A 44 9.54 -5.78 -11.81
CA MET A 44 10.33 -5.15 -10.74
C MET A 44 11.01 -6.17 -9.82
N LEU A 45 10.28 -7.22 -9.42
CA LEU A 45 10.84 -8.28 -8.58
C LEU A 45 11.94 -9.06 -9.30
N ASN A 46 11.72 -9.40 -10.58
CA ASN A 46 12.70 -10.08 -11.41
C ASN A 46 13.95 -9.21 -11.69
N ALA A 47 13.80 -7.88 -11.71
CA ALA A 47 14.90 -6.94 -11.80
C ALA A 47 15.73 -6.80 -10.51
N GLY A 48 15.36 -7.51 -9.43
CA GLY A 48 16.11 -7.57 -8.18
C GLY A 48 15.62 -6.61 -7.09
N PHE A 49 14.38 -6.13 -7.18
CA PHE A 49 13.78 -5.35 -6.09
C PHE A 49 13.60 -6.22 -4.82
N ASP A 50 14.36 -5.93 -3.77
CA ASP A 50 14.35 -6.70 -2.53
C ASP A 50 13.23 -6.25 -1.56
N LEU A 51 12.28 -7.14 -1.30
CA LEU A 51 11.19 -6.93 -0.35
C LEU A 51 11.54 -7.29 1.10
N LYS A 52 12.68 -7.96 1.35
CA LYS A 52 13.05 -8.40 2.71
C LYS A 52 13.06 -7.29 3.75
N PRO A 53 13.51 -6.05 3.47
CA PRO A 53 13.51 -4.97 4.47
C PRO A 53 12.12 -4.56 4.95
N LEU A 54 11.05 -4.88 4.19
CA LEU A 54 9.67 -4.60 4.57
C LEU A 54 9.12 -5.63 5.58
N MET A 55 9.77 -6.78 5.73
CA MET A 55 9.21 -7.92 6.46
C MET A 55 9.54 -7.84 7.94
N SER A 56 8.51 -7.74 8.80
CA SER A 56 8.69 -7.54 10.24
C SER A 56 8.99 -8.83 11.02
N GLY A 57 8.90 -10.00 10.38
CA GLY A 57 9.22 -11.32 10.95
C GLY A 57 8.17 -12.38 10.61
N PRO A 58 8.56 -13.67 10.48
CA PRO A 58 7.64 -14.76 10.20
C PRO A 58 6.95 -15.24 11.49
N TYR A 59 5.65 -15.48 11.40
CA TYR A 59 4.85 -16.11 12.45
C TYR A 59 4.28 -17.43 11.93
N ALA A 60 4.10 -18.44 12.78
CA ALA A 60 3.35 -19.62 12.38
C ALA A 60 1.86 -19.27 12.31
N LEU A 61 1.13 -19.82 11.35
CA LEU A 61 -0.29 -19.52 11.14
C LEU A 61 -1.15 -19.89 12.37
N LYS A 62 -0.74 -20.93 13.11
CA LYS A 62 -1.36 -21.32 14.39
C LYS A 62 -1.28 -20.23 15.47
N ASP A 63 -0.30 -19.34 15.37
CA ASP A 63 -0.03 -18.27 16.35
C ASP A 63 -0.59 -16.92 15.87
N PHE A 64 -1.71 -16.94 15.15
CA PHE A 64 -2.32 -15.75 14.51
C PHE A 64 -2.59 -14.61 15.50
N GLU A 65 -2.97 -14.90 16.74
CA GLU A 65 -3.21 -13.88 17.78
C GLU A 65 -1.96 -13.05 18.05
N GLN A 66 -0.80 -13.71 18.20
CA GLN A 66 0.48 -13.03 18.41
C GLN A 66 0.86 -12.19 17.20
N ALA A 67 0.58 -12.70 15.99
CA ALA A 67 0.84 -11.98 14.76
C ALA A 67 -0.04 -10.73 14.62
N PHE A 68 -1.32 -10.78 15.00
CA PHE A 68 -2.20 -9.60 15.00
C PHE A 68 -1.81 -8.55 16.05
N GLU A 69 -1.39 -8.98 17.24
CA GLU A 69 -0.85 -8.05 18.24
C GLU A 69 0.43 -7.38 17.74
N ALA A 70 1.30 -8.13 17.05
CA ALA A 70 2.50 -7.58 16.44
C ALA A 70 2.19 -6.54 15.34
N VAL A 71 1.15 -6.74 14.52
CA VAL A 71 0.75 -5.79 13.46
C VAL A 71 0.46 -4.39 14.00
N LYS A 72 -0.02 -4.25 15.24
CA LYS A 72 -0.37 -2.95 15.83
C LYS A 72 0.86 -2.05 16.05
N THR A 73 2.04 -2.64 16.22
CA THR A 73 3.29 -1.91 16.52
C THR A 73 4.38 -2.15 15.48
N ALA A 74 4.23 -3.14 14.61
CA ALA A 74 5.20 -3.46 13.59
C ALA A 74 5.26 -2.40 12.49
N THR A 75 6.48 -2.14 12.03
CA THR A 75 6.75 -1.39 10.80
C THR A 75 6.86 -2.38 9.64
N GLY A 76 6.05 -2.19 8.59
CA GLY A 76 6.08 -3.02 7.39
C GLY A 76 5.01 -4.11 7.33
N ARG A 77 5.37 -5.31 6.91
CA ARG A 77 4.47 -6.45 6.65
C ARG A 77 4.78 -7.61 7.57
N VAL A 78 3.77 -8.06 8.31
CA VAL A 78 3.77 -9.32 9.06
C VAL A 78 3.33 -10.45 8.14
N VAL A 79 4.06 -11.57 8.15
CA VAL A 79 3.75 -12.75 7.33
C VAL A 79 3.54 -13.97 8.20
N MET A 80 2.45 -14.69 7.93
CA MET A 80 2.09 -15.94 8.59
C MET A 80 2.33 -17.10 7.65
N ILE A 81 3.07 -18.11 8.11
CA ILE A 81 3.42 -19.31 7.35
C ILE A 81 2.61 -20.49 7.90
N PRO A 82 1.91 -21.26 7.04
CA PRO A 82 1.13 -22.44 7.44
C PRO A 82 1.91 -23.47 8.27
#